data_AF-A0A1Q6X1V6-F1
#
_entry.id   AF-A0A1Q6X1V6-F1
#
_cell.length_a   1.000
_cell.length_b   1.000
_cell.length_c   1.000
_cell.angle_alpha   90.00
_cell.angle_beta   90.00
_cell.angle_gamma   90.00
#
_symmetry.space_group_name_H-M   'P 1'
#
loop_
_entity.id
_entity.type
_entity.pdbx_description
1 polymer ?
#
loop_
_entity_poly.entity_id
_entity_poly.type
_entity_poly.pdbx_seq_one_letter_code
_entity_poly.pdbx_strand_id
1 'polypeptide(L)'
;MRRSDLVQHKEKEKGANTRTSQIVFGERQHLLRVLDSLEGTDLPIARMQQERRILEELIHARTRDLNQINTAWDEKIGLVLSADAKPEMLEKLAKQAPEEDFYLLRLISEHPRANAKTLNRLAKHPYGAIRENVARHPNADANTLTWLSRDRSQPLWYLVAFNPNTPTPLQRRLRDRLKRLGENQASK
;
A
#
# COMPACT_ATOMS: atom_id res chain seq x y z
N MET A 1 -8.33 -28.63 -2.18
CA MET A 1 -7.87 -27.38 -2.81
C MET A 1 -6.36 -27.28 -2.60
N ARG A 2 -5.54 -27.41 -3.66
CA ARG A 2 -4.07 -27.49 -3.52
C ARG A 2 -3.47 -26.08 -3.53
N ARG A 3 -2.45 -25.85 -2.70
CA ARG A 3 -1.69 -24.59 -2.55
C ARG A 3 -1.06 -24.04 -3.84
N SER A 4 -1.09 -24.80 -4.93
CA SER A 4 -0.53 -24.46 -6.25
C SER A 4 -1.41 -23.52 -7.08
N ASP A 5 -2.67 -23.30 -6.70
CA ASP A 5 -3.66 -22.65 -7.59
C ASP A 5 -3.88 -21.15 -7.28
N LEU A 6 -3.13 -20.59 -6.33
CA LEU A 6 -3.21 -19.18 -5.97
C LEU A 6 -1.94 -18.44 -6.41
N VAL A 7 -2.09 -17.69 -7.50
CA VAL A 7 -1.21 -16.61 -7.97
C VAL A 7 0.03 -17.05 -8.74
N GLN A 8 -0.15 -17.35 -10.02
CA GLN A 8 0.90 -17.11 -11.03
C GLN A 8 0.86 -15.62 -11.43
N HIS A 9 1.43 -14.75 -10.60
CA HIS A 9 1.96 -13.48 -11.08
C HIS A 9 3.47 -13.63 -11.20
N LYS A 10 3.95 -13.90 -12.41
CA LYS A 10 5.38 -13.76 -12.76
C LYS A 10 5.71 -12.26 -12.81
N GLU A 11 5.81 -11.62 -11.65
CA GLU A 11 6.62 -10.42 -11.54
C GLU A 11 8.07 -10.85 -11.34
N LYS A 12 8.95 -10.36 -12.21
CA LYS A 12 10.39 -10.62 -12.14
C LYS A 12 10.93 -10.03 -10.84
N GLU A 13 11.02 -10.84 -9.79
CA GLU A 13 11.68 -10.49 -8.53
C GLU A 13 13.19 -10.32 -8.77
N LYS A 14 13.61 -9.10 -9.06
CA LYS A 14 14.95 -8.62 -8.74
C LYS A 14 14.86 -7.80 -7.46
N GLY A 15 14.90 -8.50 -6.34
CA GLY A 15 14.93 -7.95 -4.99
C GLY A 15 14.76 -9.12 -4.03
N ALA A 16 15.56 -9.19 -2.97
CA ALA A 16 15.43 -10.25 -1.98
C ALA A 16 13.96 -10.39 -1.55
N ASN A 17 13.54 -11.63 -1.25
CA ASN A 17 12.23 -11.98 -0.68
C ASN A 17 12.06 -11.35 0.71
N THR A 18 12.01 -10.02 0.79
CA THR A 18 11.93 -9.28 2.04
C THR A 18 10.47 -9.17 2.42
N ARG A 19 10.09 -9.79 3.54
CA ARG A 19 8.72 -9.68 4.09
C ARG A 19 8.43 -8.24 4.48
N THR A 20 7.66 -7.54 3.65
CA THR A 20 7.26 -6.15 3.90
C THR A 20 6.21 -6.07 5.01
N SER A 21 6.02 -4.88 5.58
CA SER A 21 5.01 -4.67 6.63
C SER A 21 3.60 -5.02 6.15
N GLN A 22 3.29 -4.82 4.87
CA GLN A 22 2.01 -5.19 4.25
C GLN A 22 1.72 -6.69 4.34
N ILE A 23 2.74 -7.53 4.12
CA ILE A 23 2.61 -8.99 4.20
C ILE A 23 2.44 -9.40 5.65
N VAL A 24 3.35 -8.96 6.53
CA VAL A 24 3.36 -9.37 7.95
C VAL A 24 2.09 -8.90 8.66
N PHE A 25 1.63 -7.68 8.39
CA PHE A 25 0.37 -7.17 8.92
C PHE A 25 -0.83 -7.96 8.41
N GLY A 26 -0.86 -8.28 7.11
CA GLY A 26 -1.89 -9.12 6.52
C GLY A 26 -1.98 -10.47 7.22
N GLU A 27 -0.85 -11.14 7.44
CA GLU A 27 -0.81 -12.41 8.19
C GLU A 27 -1.34 -12.26 9.61
N ARG A 28 -0.92 -11.22 10.34
CA ARG A 28 -1.42 -10.95 11.70
C ARG A 28 -2.94 -10.77 11.72
N GLN A 29 -3.49 -10.05 10.75
CA GLN A 29 -4.94 -9.86 10.63
C GLN A 29 -5.68 -11.16 10.34
N HIS A 30 -5.13 -12.05 9.51
CA HIS A 30 -5.74 -13.36 9.28
C HIS A 30 -5.71 -14.23 10.54
N LEU A 31 -4.59 -14.23 11.28
CA LEU A 31 -4.49 -14.96 12.55
C LEU A 31 -5.49 -14.45 13.58
N LEU A 32 -5.67 -13.13 13.72
CA LEU A 32 -6.68 -12.53 14.58
C LEU A 32 -8.09 -13.00 14.21
N ARG A 33 -8.45 -12.99 12.92
CA ARG A 33 -9.77 -13.48 12.47
C ARG A 33 -9.99 -14.97 12.77
N VAL A 34 -8.93 -15.79 12.67
CA VAL A 34 -9.01 -17.21 13.03
C VAL A 34 -9.21 -17.37 14.53
N LEU A 35 -8.52 -16.56 15.34
CA LEU A 35 -8.71 -16.53 16.79
C LEU A 35 -10.15 -16.13 17.14
N ASP A 36 -10.67 -15.04 16.59
CA ASP A 36 -12.05 -14.59 16.81
C ASP A 36 -13.06 -15.70 16.45
N SER A 37 -12.84 -16.39 15.33
CA SER A 37 -13.69 -17.52 14.91
C SER A 37 -13.59 -18.72 15.86
N LEU A 38 -12.40 -19.01 16.39
CA LEU A 38 -12.19 -20.10 17.36
C LEU A 38 -12.95 -19.84 18.66
N GLU A 39 -12.96 -18.58 19.13
CA GLU A 39 -13.66 -18.21 20.38
C GLU A 39 -15.18 -18.40 20.31
N GLY A 40 -15.76 -18.34 19.11
CA GLY A 40 -17.18 -18.59 18.86
C GLY A 40 -17.54 -20.05 18.52
N THR A 41 -16.56 -20.96 18.48
CA THR A 41 -16.78 -22.36 18.07
C THR A 41 -16.96 -23.29 19.27
N ASP A 42 -17.95 -24.17 19.22
CA ASP A 42 -18.12 -25.23 20.21
C ASP A 42 -17.09 -26.35 19.98
N LEU A 43 -16.11 -26.44 20.87
CA LEU A 43 -15.01 -27.40 20.82
C LEU A 43 -14.73 -27.94 22.23
N PRO A 44 -14.17 -29.16 22.35
CA PRO A 44 -13.63 -29.63 23.62
C PRO A 44 -12.64 -28.61 24.21
N ILE A 45 -12.81 -28.26 25.49
CA ILE A 45 -12.07 -27.17 26.16
C ILE A 45 -10.55 -27.29 25.97
N ALA A 46 -10.00 -28.50 26.11
CA ALA A 46 -8.57 -28.75 25.94
C ALA A 46 -8.07 -28.42 24.52
N ARG A 47 -8.86 -28.74 23.49
CA ARG A 47 -8.54 -28.41 22.11
C ARG A 47 -8.61 -26.91 21.86
N MET A 48 -9.67 -26.25 22.34
CA MET A 48 -9.84 -24.79 22.21
C MET A 48 -8.66 -24.05 22.85
N GLN A 49 -8.28 -24.42 24.08
CA GLN A 49 -7.15 -23.80 24.79
C GLN A 49 -5.83 -23.98 24.04
N GLN A 50 -5.59 -25.18 23.49
CA GLN A 50 -4.38 -25.46 22.73
C GLN A 50 -4.32 -24.64 21.43
N GLU A 51 -5.41 -24.60 20.66
CA GLU A 51 -5.47 -23.83 19.41
C GLU A 51 -5.34 -22.32 19.67
N ARG A 52 -6.03 -21.80 20.70
CA ARG A 52 -5.93 -20.40 21.15
C ARG A 52 -4.48 -20.01 21.44
N ARG A 53 -3.80 -20.81 22.25
CA ARG A 53 -2.41 -20.55 22.63
C ARG A 53 -1.48 -20.45 21.41
N ILE A 54 -1.62 -21.38 20.45
CA ILE A 54 -0.81 -21.36 19.23
C ILE A 54 -1.08 -20.09 18.42
N LEU A 55 -2.34 -19.69 18.28
CA LEU A 55 -2.72 -18.48 17.54
C LEU A 55 -2.14 -17.22 18.22
N GLU A 56 -2.27 -17.11 19.54
CA GLU A 56 -1.69 -16.01 20.33
C GLU A 56 -0.17 -15.93 20.14
N GLU A 57 0.55 -17.06 20.23
CA GLU A 57 2.00 -17.12 20.00
C GLU A 57 2.38 -16.63 18.58
N LEU A 58 1.62 -17.02 17.55
CA LEU A 58 1.84 -16.57 16.18
C LEU A 58 1.52 -15.08 15.98
N ILE A 59 0.45 -14.57 16.59
CA ILE A 59 0.08 -13.14 16.55
C ILE A 59 1.17 -12.30 17.22
N HIS A 60 1.67 -12.75 18.38
CA HIS A 60 2.80 -12.10 19.05
C HIS A 60 4.07 -12.14 18.19
N ALA A 61 4.34 -13.24 17.50
CA ALA A 61 5.46 -13.32 16.56
C ALA A 61 5.33 -12.27 15.44
N ARG A 62 4.17 -12.15 14.78
CA ARG A 62 3.96 -11.14 13.73
C ARG A 62 4.03 -9.70 14.25
N THR A 63 3.61 -9.47 15.48
CA THR A 63 3.75 -8.16 16.13
C THR A 63 5.22 -7.82 16.36
N ARG A 64 6.06 -8.79 16.73
CA ARG A 64 7.53 -8.59 16.81
C ARG A 64 8.14 -8.37 15.43
N ASP A 65 7.75 -9.14 14.42
CA ASP A 65 8.22 -8.99 13.03
C ASP A 65 7.92 -7.57 12.50
N LEU A 66 6.72 -7.02 12.75
CA LEU A 66 6.37 -5.64 12.38
C LEU A 66 7.26 -4.60 13.08
N ASN A 67 7.52 -4.79 14.38
CA ASN A 67 8.38 -3.89 15.14
C ASN A 67 9.87 -3.99 14.77
N GLN A 68 10.30 -5.12 14.20
CA GLN A 68 11.63 -5.25 13.60
C GLN A 68 11.75 -4.48 12.28
N ILE A 69 10.68 -4.48 11.47
CA ILE A 69 10.63 -3.69 10.24
C ILE A 69 10.65 -2.21 10.59
N ASN A 70 9.76 -1.76 11.48
CA ASN A 70 9.70 -0.37 11.89
C ASN A 70 9.22 -0.28 13.34
N THR A 71 10.06 0.27 14.21
CA THR A 71 9.81 0.30 15.65
C THR A 71 8.51 1.02 16.01
N ALA A 72 7.81 0.55 17.04
CA ALA A 72 6.51 1.09 17.46
C ALA A 72 5.52 1.16 16.29
N TRP A 73 5.45 0.08 15.50
CA TRP A 73 4.71 0.06 14.24
C TRP A 73 3.23 0.37 14.46
N ASP A 74 2.60 -0.28 15.44
CA ASP A 74 1.17 -0.10 15.74
C ASP A 74 0.84 1.34 16.16
N GLU A 75 1.70 1.98 16.94
CA GLU A 75 1.54 3.38 17.33
C GLU A 75 1.61 4.30 16.11
N LYS A 76 2.57 4.08 15.20
CA LYS A 76 2.69 4.85 13.95
C LYS A 76 1.49 4.67 13.05
N ILE A 77 0.94 3.46 12.95
CA ILE A 77 -0.30 3.21 12.22
C ILE A 77 -1.47 3.96 12.86
N GLY A 78 -1.61 3.90 14.18
CA GLY A 78 -2.63 4.66 14.91
C GLY A 78 -2.54 6.17 14.65
N LEU A 79 -1.33 6.72 14.60
CA LEU A 79 -1.11 8.14 14.27
C LEU A 79 -1.54 8.50 12.85
N VAL A 80 -1.27 7.66 11.85
CA VAL A 80 -1.66 7.91 10.45
C VAL A 80 -3.15 7.70 10.21
N LEU A 81 -3.78 6.75 10.91
CA LEU A 81 -5.23 6.52 10.80
C LEU A 81 -6.06 7.59 11.50
N SER A 82 -5.46 8.40 12.37
CA SER A 82 -6.14 9.52 13.01
C SER A 82 -6.47 10.62 12.00
N ALA A 83 -7.74 11.04 11.96
CA ALA A 83 -8.18 12.17 11.14
C ALA A 83 -7.43 13.48 11.46
N ASP A 84 -6.85 13.57 12.67
CA ASP A 84 -6.09 14.73 13.14
C ASP A 84 -4.60 14.70 12.79
N ALA A 85 -4.13 13.70 12.03
CA ALA A 85 -2.75 13.63 11.59
C ALA A 85 -2.33 14.93 10.88
N LYS A 86 -1.28 15.58 11.39
CA LYS A 86 -0.75 16.83 10.82
C LYS A 86 0.13 16.53 9.60
N PRO A 87 0.12 17.37 8.56
CA PRO A 87 0.99 17.19 7.39
C PRO A 87 2.47 17.01 7.73
N GLU A 88 2.96 17.75 8.73
CA GLU A 88 4.36 17.68 9.19
C GLU A 88 4.69 16.34 9.86
N MET A 89 3.71 15.75 10.56
CA MET A 89 3.86 14.42 11.15
C MET A 89 3.93 13.35 10.06
N LEU A 90 3.05 13.41 9.06
CA LEU A 90 3.04 12.49 7.92
C LEU A 90 4.35 12.56 7.14
N GLU A 91 4.86 13.77 6.92
CA GLU A 91 6.16 13.99 6.27
C GLU A 91 7.30 13.36 7.08
N LYS A 92 7.31 13.57 8.40
CA LYS A 92 8.31 12.98 9.30
C LYS A 92 8.26 11.45 9.26
N LEU A 93 7.06 10.87 9.36
CA LEU A 93 6.86 9.41 9.30
C LEU A 93 7.32 8.85 7.95
N ALA A 94 6.92 9.45 6.83
CA ALA A 94 7.35 9.02 5.50
C ALA A 94 8.88 9.13 5.30
N LYS A 95 9.53 10.12 5.94
CA LYS A 95 10.98 10.28 5.91
C LYS A 95 11.72 9.20 6.70
N GLN A 96 11.17 8.82 7.85
CA GLN A 96 11.79 7.88 8.79
C GLN A 96 11.43 6.41 8.51
N ALA A 97 10.33 6.16 7.82
CA ALA A 97 9.89 4.82 7.47
C ALA A 97 10.92 4.13 6.55
N PRO A 98 11.31 2.88 6.88
CA PRO A 98 12.06 2.02 5.98
C PRO A 98 11.31 1.78 4.68
N GLU A 99 12.05 1.48 3.62
CA GLU A 99 11.46 1.22 2.30
C GLU A 99 10.54 -0.01 2.33
N GLU A 100 10.83 -0.99 3.19
CA GLU A 100 10.04 -2.21 3.39
C GLU A 100 8.71 -1.98 4.14
N ASP A 101 8.48 -0.79 4.70
CA ASP A 101 7.23 -0.48 5.41
C ASP A 101 6.10 -0.06 4.44
N PHE A 102 5.79 -0.97 3.53
CA PHE A 102 4.83 -0.75 2.45
C PHE A 102 3.45 -0.35 2.97
N TYR A 103 3.00 -0.91 4.10
CA TYR A 103 1.68 -0.59 4.65
C TYR A 103 1.62 0.83 5.21
N LEU A 104 2.58 1.24 6.05
CA LEU A 104 2.61 2.60 6.57
C LEU A 104 2.73 3.64 5.45
N LEU A 105 3.66 3.42 4.52
CA LEU A 105 3.89 4.35 3.41
C LEU A 105 2.70 4.44 2.46
N ARG A 106 1.95 3.34 2.28
CA ARG A 106 0.68 3.33 1.55
C ARG A 106 -0.40 4.13 2.27
N LEU A 107 -0.57 3.96 3.58
CA LEU A 107 -1.53 4.77 4.33
C LEU A 107 -1.20 6.27 4.23
N ILE A 108 0.09 6.62 4.32
CA ILE A 108 0.51 8.03 4.18
C ILE A 108 0.22 8.56 2.77
N SER A 109 0.40 7.77 1.70
CA SER A 109 0.12 8.23 0.34
C SER A 109 -1.37 8.38 0.02
N GLU A 110 -2.26 7.72 0.77
CA GLU A 110 -3.72 7.85 0.67
C GLU A 110 -4.27 8.97 1.57
N HIS A 111 -3.49 9.41 2.56
CA HIS A 111 -3.98 10.31 3.60
C HIS A 111 -4.32 11.70 3.04
N PRO A 112 -5.54 12.24 3.25
CA PRO A 112 -5.98 13.49 2.62
C PRO A 112 -5.15 14.72 3.00
N ARG A 113 -4.47 14.67 4.15
CA ARG A 113 -3.54 15.71 4.63
C ARG A 113 -2.08 15.51 4.19
N ALA A 114 -1.77 14.50 3.38
CA ALA A 114 -0.44 14.35 2.81
C ALA A 114 -0.13 15.54 1.89
N ASN A 115 0.98 16.24 2.17
CA ASN A 115 1.38 17.42 1.41
C ASN A 115 2.16 17.04 0.14
N ALA A 116 2.29 17.99 -0.79
CA ALA A 116 3.00 17.78 -2.06
C ALA A 116 4.43 17.26 -1.87
N LYS A 117 5.13 17.71 -0.83
CA LYS A 117 6.50 17.28 -0.52
C LYS A 117 6.58 15.79 -0.15
N THR A 118 5.65 15.33 0.68
CA THR A 118 5.52 13.92 1.06
C THR A 118 5.18 13.08 -0.17
N LEU A 119 4.21 13.52 -0.96
CA LEU A 119 3.77 12.83 -2.17
C LEU A 119 4.88 12.74 -3.23
N ASN A 120 5.68 13.79 -3.41
CA ASN A 120 6.82 13.79 -4.33
C ASN A 120 7.87 12.73 -3.95
N ARG A 121 8.12 12.54 -2.65
CA ARG A 121 8.98 11.46 -2.15
C ARG A 121 8.38 10.10 -2.47
N LEU A 122 7.11 9.89 -2.14
CA LEU A 122 6.42 8.61 -2.31
C LEU A 122 6.19 8.22 -3.78
N ALA A 123 6.13 9.20 -4.69
CA ALA A 123 6.02 8.93 -6.13
C ALA A 123 7.14 8.04 -6.66
N LYS A 124 8.32 8.05 -6.02
CA LYS A 124 9.51 7.29 -6.45
C LYS A 124 9.64 5.93 -5.77
N HIS A 125 8.69 5.54 -4.93
CA HIS A 125 8.74 4.29 -4.18
C HIS A 125 8.60 3.07 -5.11
N PRO A 126 9.30 1.93 -4.87
CA PRO A 126 9.23 0.75 -5.74
C PRO A 126 7.85 0.07 -5.77
N TYR A 127 7.07 0.20 -4.70
CA TYR A 127 5.74 -0.40 -4.62
C TYR A 127 4.70 0.37 -5.46
N GLY A 128 4.13 -0.30 -6.47
CA GLY A 128 3.19 0.30 -7.43
C GLY A 128 1.96 0.93 -6.79
N ALA A 129 1.36 0.29 -5.79
CA ALA A 129 0.18 0.82 -5.10
C ALA A 129 0.43 2.21 -4.46
N ILE A 130 1.63 2.45 -3.92
CA ILE A 130 2.00 3.77 -3.39
C ILE A 130 2.04 4.80 -4.51
N ARG A 131 2.62 4.47 -5.68
CA ARG A 131 2.68 5.38 -6.83
C ARG A 131 1.31 5.66 -7.42
N GLU A 132 0.42 4.67 -7.46
CA GLU A 132 -0.97 4.82 -7.89
C GLU A 132 -1.74 5.82 -7.00
N ASN A 133 -1.59 5.69 -5.68
CA ASN A 133 -2.21 6.61 -4.73
C ASN A 133 -1.76 8.03 -4.98
N VAL A 134 -0.44 8.24 -5.13
CA VAL A 134 0.12 9.57 -5.44
C VAL A 134 -0.41 10.11 -6.77
N ALA A 135 -0.52 9.28 -7.82
CA ALA A 135 -1.01 9.72 -9.12
C ALA A 135 -2.46 10.22 -9.09
N ARG A 136 -3.30 9.68 -8.20
CA ARG A 136 -4.70 10.07 -8.00
C ARG A 136 -4.88 11.16 -6.94
N HIS A 137 -3.84 11.47 -6.16
CA HIS A 137 -3.97 12.30 -4.97
C HIS A 137 -4.27 13.78 -5.30
N PRO A 138 -5.25 14.43 -4.63
CA PRO A 138 -5.64 15.82 -4.90
C PRO A 138 -4.60 16.87 -4.46
N ASN A 139 -3.60 16.48 -3.66
CA ASN A 139 -2.49 17.36 -3.25
C ASN A 139 -1.18 17.07 -4.01
N ALA A 140 -1.18 16.14 -4.99
CA ALA A 140 0.00 15.91 -5.81
C ALA A 140 0.25 17.13 -6.70
N ASP A 141 1.50 17.60 -6.75
CA ASP A 141 1.86 18.78 -7.53
C ASP A 141 2.13 18.45 -9.00
N ALA A 142 2.16 19.50 -9.83
CA ALA A 142 2.39 19.39 -11.27
C ALA A 142 3.69 18.65 -11.63
N ASN A 143 4.75 18.85 -10.84
CA ASN A 143 6.05 18.22 -11.05
C ASN A 143 5.99 16.72 -10.79
N THR A 144 5.37 16.30 -9.67
CA THR A 144 5.17 14.90 -9.32
C THR A 144 4.31 14.18 -10.36
N LEU A 145 3.21 14.80 -10.79
CA LEU A 145 2.31 14.26 -11.81
C LEU A 145 2.99 14.14 -13.18
N THR A 146 3.80 15.13 -13.55
CA THR A 146 4.60 15.09 -14.78
C THR A 146 5.62 13.94 -14.74
N TRP A 147 6.27 13.72 -13.60
CA TRP A 147 7.19 12.59 -13.41
C TRP A 147 6.46 11.24 -13.55
N LEU A 148 5.33 11.07 -12.85
CA LEU A 148 4.53 9.83 -12.89
C LEU A 148 3.97 9.53 -14.28
N SER A 149 3.65 10.55 -15.08
CA SER A 149 3.17 10.36 -16.46
C SER A 149 4.21 9.72 -17.40
N ARG A 150 5.48 9.75 -17.00
CA ARG A 150 6.63 9.21 -17.75
C ARG A 150 7.14 7.89 -17.15
N ASP A 151 6.57 7.44 -16.03
CA ASP A 151 6.91 6.16 -15.42
C ASP A 151 6.61 5.03 -16.41
N ARG A 152 7.63 4.23 -16.71
CA ARG A 152 7.55 3.08 -17.63
C ARG A 152 7.41 1.76 -16.88
N SER A 153 7.66 1.74 -15.57
CA SER A 153 7.49 0.54 -14.74
C SER A 153 6.02 0.14 -14.64
N GLN A 154 5.14 1.14 -14.66
CA GLN A 154 3.70 0.98 -14.58
C GLN A 154 3.02 2.10 -15.38
N PRO A 155 1.96 1.82 -16.15
CA PRO A 155 1.34 2.83 -17.01
C PRO A 155 0.49 3.84 -16.20
N LEU A 156 1.05 4.58 -15.24
CA LEU A 156 0.31 5.51 -14.37
C LEU A 156 -0.26 6.76 -15.08
N TRP A 157 0.13 6.98 -16.35
CA TRP A 157 -0.28 8.13 -17.14
C TRP A 157 -1.80 8.28 -17.28
N TYR A 158 -2.59 7.19 -17.24
CA TYR A 158 -4.05 7.30 -17.31
C TYR A 158 -4.61 7.92 -16.02
N LEU A 159 -4.02 7.65 -14.85
CA LEU A 159 -4.40 8.28 -13.58
C LEU A 159 -4.10 9.77 -13.60
N VAL A 160 -2.90 10.11 -14.06
CA VAL A 160 -2.47 11.49 -14.23
C VAL A 160 -3.42 12.25 -15.16
N ALA A 161 -3.92 11.62 -16.24
CA ALA A 161 -4.88 12.24 -17.17
C ALA A 161 -6.19 12.72 -16.50
N PHE A 162 -6.56 12.14 -15.36
CA PHE A 162 -7.77 12.48 -14.61
C PHE A 162 -7.49 13.24 -13.31
N ASN A 163 -6.23 13.46 -12.93
CA ASN A 163 -5.89 14.23 -11.74
C ASN A 163 -6.12 15.74 -12.01
N PRO A 164 -6.87 16.46 -11.14
CA PRO A 164 -7.21 17.87 -11.33
C PRO A 164 -5.99 18.81 -11.31
N ASN A 165 -4.90 18.43 -10.65
CA ASN A 165 -3.68 19.25 -10.58
C ASN A 165 -2.71 19.00 -11.74
N THR A 166 -3.08 18.14 -12.69
CA THR A 166 -2.23 17.87 -13.86
C THR A 166 -2.20 19.09 -14.77
N PRO A 167 -1.01 19.57 -15.18
CA PRO A 167 -0.90 20.70 -16.09
C PRO A 167 -1.75 20.51 -17.35
N THR A 168 -2.57 21.50 -17.69
CA THR A 168 -3.54 21.44 -18.80
C THR A 168 -2.94 20.90 -20.11
N PRO A 169 -1.74 21.33 -20.56
CA PRO A 169 -1.13 20.81 -21.79
C PRO A 169 -0.82 19.31 -21.71
N LEU A 170 -0.39 18.83 -20.54
CA LEU A 170 -0.11 17.43 -20.28
C LEU A 170 -1.43 16.64 -20.20
N GLN A 171 -2.41 17.14 -19.46
CA GLN A 171 -3.71 16.49 -19.30
C GLN A 171 -4.41 16.26 -20.64
N ARG A 172 -4.44 17.29 -21.52
CA ARG A 172 -5.00 17.17 -22.88
C ARG A 172 -4.30 16.07 -23.68
N ARG A 173 -2.96 16.09 -23.70
CA ARG A 173 -2.15 15.09 -24.41
C ARG A 173 -2.44 13.65 -23.94
N LEU A 174 -2.57 13.45 -22.63
CA LEU A 174 -2.82 12.14 -22.05
C LEU A 174 -4.26 11.66 -22.33
N ARG A 175 -5.26 12.55 -22.31
CA ARG A 175 -6.64 12.23 -22.68
C ARG A 175 -6.77 11.90 -24.17
N ASP A 176 -6.09 12.65 -25.05
CA ASP A 176 -6.06 12.37 -26.49
C ASP A 176 -5.41 11.00 -26.76
N ARG A 177 -4.34 10.66 -26.03
CA ARG A 177 -3.74 9.32 -26.07
C ARG A 177 -4.75 8.23 -25.69
N LEU A 178 -5.56 8.45 -24.65
CA LEU A 178 -6.58 7.49 -24.22
C LEU A 178 -7.66 7.27 -25.29
N LYS A 179 -8.16 8.35 -25.92
CA LYS A 179 -9.15 8.26 -27.00
C LYS A 179 -8.66 7.40 -28.18
N ARG A 180 -7.44 7.67 -28.67
CA ARG A 180 -6.83 6.91 -29.77
C ARG A 180 -6.66 5.42 -29.44
N LEU A 181 -6.38 5.08 -28.19
CA LEU A 181 -6.30 3.68 -27.76
C LEU A 181 -7.66 2.98 -27.78
N GLY A 182 -8.73 3.68 -27.41
CA GLY A 182 -10.10 3.15 -27.48
C GLY A 182 -10.60 2.97 -28.92
N GLU A 183 -10.34 3.94 -29.79
CA GLU A 183 -10.69 3.88 -31.22
C GLU A 183 -10.01 2.70 -31.94
N ASN A 184 -8.73 2.46 -31.62
CA ASN A 184 -7.95 1.34 -32.18
C ASN A 184 -8.41 -0.04 -31.67
N GLN A 185 -9.07 -0.10 -30.51
CA GLN A 185 -9.64 -1.35 -29.98
C GLN A 185 -11.04 -1.62 -30.53
N ALA A 186 -11.83 -0.58 -30.82
CA ALA A 186 -13.17 -0.71 -31.40
C ALA A 186 -13.15 -1.03 -32.92
N SER A 187 -12.02 -0.80 -33.59
CA SER A 187 -11.84 -1.06 -35.03
C SER A 187 -11.29 -2.47 -35.33
N LYS A 188 -11.20 -3.35 -34.33
CA LYS A 188 -10.77 -4.75 -34.46
C LYS A 188 -11.88 -5.68 -33.99
#